data_AF-A0AA36IXV0-F1
#
_entry.id   AF-A0AA36IXV0-F1
#
_cell.length_a   1.000
_cell.length_b   1.000
_cell.length_c   1.000
_cell.angle_alpha   90.00
_cell.angle_beta   90.00
_cell.angle_gamma   90.00
#
_symmetry.space_group_name_H-M   'P 1'
#
loop_
_entity.id
_entity.type
_entity.pdbx_description
1 polymer ?
#
loop_
_entity_poly.entity_id
_entity_poly.type
_entity_poly.pdbx_seq_one_letter_code
_entity_poly.pdbx_strand_id
1 'polypeptide(L)'
;MVKTDCQAAAGFREFDVGFRCAQACDGCEEKAVVHLFGAGSFAPQETYDSKVLCGKCLPLEDAATVDGLAQEVISLRQHLAAVTSSMQELQTKVTSALQLRGGQTR
;
A
#
# COMPACT_ATOMS: atom_id res chain seq x y z
N MET A 1 13.53 -8.85 21.87
CA MET A 1 13.72 -10.32 21.90
C MET A 1 12.50 -10.98 21.26
N VAL A 2 12.70 -11.91 20.34
CA VAL A 2 11.64 -12.64 19.64
C VAL A 2 11.67 -14.10 20.09
N LYS A 3 10.52 -14.67 20.44
CA LYS A 3 10.35 -16.09 20.75
C LYS A 3 9.43 -16.70 19.70
N THR A 4 9.88 -17.72 18.98
CA THR A 4 9.15 -18.28 17.82
C THR A 4 8.24 -19.47 18.16
N ASP A 5 7.92 -19.64 19.44
CA ASP A 5 7.15 -20.75 20.01
C ASP A 5 5.62 -20.56 19.82
N CYS A 6 5.17 -20.61 18.56
CA CYS A 6 3.76 -20.53 18.20
C CYS A 6 3.17 -21.89 17.86
N GLN A 7 1.90 -22.11 18.26
CA GLN A 7 1.19 -23.38 18.14
C GLN A 7 0.74 -23.75 16.70
N ALA A 8 1.04 -22.91 15.71
CA ALA A 8 0.70 -23.19 14.31
C ALA A 8 1.57 -24.31 13.75
N ALA A 9 0.99 -25.20 12.93
CA ALA A 9 1.63 -26.43 12.44
C ALA A 9 2.96 -26.22 11.66
N ALA A 10 3.17 -25.04 11.10
CA ALA A 10 4.35 -24.64 10.34
C ALA A 10 5.45 -23.94 11.17
N GLY A 11 5.11 -23.45 12.37
CA GLY A 11 5.97 -22.56 13.16
C GLY A 11 6.33 -21.25 12.42
N PHE A 12 7.28 -20.49 12.97
CA PHE A 12 7.79 -19.25 12.34
C PHE A 12 8.59 -19.48 11.05
N ARG A 13 9.00 -20.71 10.77
CA ARG A 13 9.91 -21.04 9.67
C ARG A 13 9.32 -20.70 8.30
N GLU A 14 8.01 -20.73 8.16
CA GLU A 14 7.33 -20.53 6.86
C GLU A 14 6.88 -19.09 6.62
N PHE A 15 7.08 -18.19 7.57
CA PHE A 15 6.61 -16.81 7.48
C PHE A 15 7.76 -15.83 7.27
N ASP A 16 7.50 -14.83 6.44
CA ASP A 16 8.30 -13.60 6.46
C ASP A 16 7.91 -12.80 7.70
N VAL A 17 8.92 -12.41 8.46
CA VAL A 17 8.74 -11.65 9.70
C VAL A 17 9.47 -10.34 9.55
N GLY A 18 8.82 -9.24 9.89
CA GLY A 18 9.48 -7.95 9.89
C GLY A 18 8.81 -6.96 10.80
N PHE A 19 9.51 -5.86 11.00
CA PHE A 19 9.02 -4.73 11.74
C PHE A 19 9.64 -3.44 11.21
N ARG A 20 8.94 -2.34 11.44
CA ARG A 20 9.45 -1.01 11.20
C ARG A 20 10.09 -0.49 12.47
N CYS A 21 11.33 -0.03 12.37
CA CYS A 21 12.01 0.63 13.46
C CYS A 21 12.00 2.14 13.28
N ALA A 22 11.24 2.84 14.12
CA ALA A 22 11.24 4.29 14.15
C ALA A 22 12.20 4.82 15.22
N GLN A 23 12.91 5.88 14.87
CA GLN A 23 13.60 6.72 15.83
C GLN A 23 12.54 7.45 16.67
N ALA A 24 12.69 7.47 17.99
CA ALA A 24 11.85 8.34 18.82
C ALA A 24 12.18 9.81 18.47
N CYS A 25 11.19 10.55 17.97
CA CYS A 25 11.28 11.99 17.83
C CYS A 25 9.94 12.64 18.19
N ASP A 26 10.00 13.72 18.97
CA ASP A 26 8.83 14.53 19.26
C ASP A 26 8.65 15.57 18.14
N GLY A 27 7.51 15.51 17.44
CA GLY A 27 7.10 16.52 16.46
C GLY A 27 7.81 16.47 15.10
N CYS A 28 8.48 15.37 14.76
CA CYS A 28 9.10 15.17 13.44
C CYS A 28 8.39 14.08 12.63
N GLU A 29 8.56 14.07 11.29
CA GLU A 29 8.07 12.97 10.45
C GLU A 29 8.69 11.63 10.90
N GLU A 30 7.83 10.62 11.12
CA GLU A 30 8.23 9.30 11.59
C GLU A 30 9.02 8.56 10.49
N LYS A 31 10.35 8.77 10.46
CA LYS A 31 11.25 8.01 9.59
C LYS A 31 11.50 6.64 10.21
N ALA A 32 10.90 5.62 9.62
CA ALA A 32 11.09 4.24 10.03
C ALA A 32 11.93 3.46 9.01
N VAL A 33 12.85 2.63 9.49
CA VAL A 33 13.59 1.65 8.67
C VAL A 33 12.90 0.30 8.80
N VAL A 34 12.71 -0.40 7.68
CA VAL A 34 12.12 -1.73 7.67
C VAL A 34 13.21 -2.78 7.89
N HIS A 35 13.00 -3.67 8.86
CA HIS A 35 13.81 -4.88 9.06
C HIS A 35 12.98 -6.10 8.71
N LEU A 36 13.46 -6.91 7.76
CA LEU A 36 12.78 -8.11 7.26
C LEU A 36 13.68 -9.33 7.45
N PHE A 37 13.07 -10.42 7.89
CA PHE A 37 13.63 -11.75 8.05
C PHE A 37 12.77 -12.68 7.22
N GLY A 38 13.32 -13.18 6.12
CA GLY A 38 12.56 -14.00 5.18
C GLY A 38 12.18 -15.37 5.75
N ALA A 39 11.28 -16.07 5.07
CA ALA A 39 10.99 -17.47 5.36
C ALA A 39 12.28 -18.32 5.44
N GLY A 40 12.34 -19.20 6.44
CA GLY A 40 13.51 -20.01 6.75
C GLY A 40 14.58 -19.31 7.60
N SER A 41 14.41 -18.02 7.93
CA SER A 41 15.36 -17.29 8.78
C SER A 41 15.31 -17.73 10.25
N PHE A 42 14.21 -18.36 10.66
CA PHE A 42 14.04 -18.85 12.02
C PHE A 42 13.84 -20.36 12.09
N ALA A 43 14.39 -20.96 13.15
CA ALA A 43 14.04 -22.31 13.56
C ALA A 43 12.60 -22.37 14.10
N PRO A 44 11.93 -23.55 14.04
CA PRO A 44 10.56 -23.71 14.53
C PRO A 44 10.37 -23.26 15.99
N GLN A 45 11.40 -23.42 16.82
CA GLN A 45 11.44 -22.92 18.19
C GLN A 45 12.83 -22.39 18.50
N GLU A 46 12.95 -21.08 18.69
CA GLU A 46 14.16 -20.43 19.17
C GLU A 46 13.86 -19.14 19.93
N THR A 47 14.90 -18.63 20.60
CA THR A 47 14.92 -17.28 21.14
C THR A 47 15.99 -16.50 20.40
N TYR A 48 15.55 -15.48 19.65
CA TYR A 48 16.43 -14.65 18.84
C TYR A 48 16.45 -13.22 19.37
N ASP A 49 17.65 -12.66 19.48
CA ASP A 49 17.87 -11.25 19.76
C ASP A 49 18.39 -10.57 18.50
N SER A 50 17.55 -9.73 17.88
CA SER A 50 17.88 -9.06 16.62
C SER A 50 19.03 -8.07 16.75
N LYS A 51 19.41 -7.67 17.97
CA LYS A 51 20.39 -6.61 18.25
C LYS A 51 20.06 -5.26 17.59
N VAL A 52 18.84 -5.10 17.04
CA VAL A 52 18.37 -3.85 16.45
C VAL A 52 18.05 -2.88 17.57
N LEU A 53 18.85 -1.82 17.69
CA LEU A 53 18.59 -0.71 18.61
C LEU A 53 17.45 0.13 18.04
N CYS A 54 16.27 0.02 18.65
CA CYS A 54 15.07 0.66 18.17
C CYS A 54 14.36 1.49 19.24
N GLY A 55 14.05 2.75 18.91
CA GLY A 55 13.30 3.63 19.81
C GLY A 55 11.82 3.24 19.90
N LYS A 56 11.21 2.90 18.76
CA LYS A 56 9.81 2.45 18.68
C LYS A 56 9.68 1.37 17.60
N CYS A 57 9.26 0.18 18.01
CA CYS A 57 8.93 -0.91 17.09
C CYS A 57 7.49 -0.75 16.60
N LEU A 58 7.33 -0.65 15.30
CA LEU A 58 6.06 -0.49 14.61
C LEU A 58 5.77 -1.75 13.78
N PRO A 59 4.50 -2.09 13.56
CA PRO A 59 4.15 -3.12 12.59
C PRO A 59 4.68 -2.73 11.21
N LEU A 60 4.90 -3.72 10.35
CA LEU A 60 4.96 -3.44 8.92
C LEU A 60 3.65 -2.73 8.53
N GLU A 61 3.73 -1.75 7.65
CA GLU A 61 2.50 -1.22 7.07
C GLU A 61 1.81 -2.39 6.39
N ASP A 62 0.52 -2.58 6.69
CA ASP A 62 -0.26 -3.64 6.07
C ASP A 62 -0.04 -3.55 4.56
N ALA A 63 0.54 -4.59 3.97
CA ALA A 63 0.44 -4.79 2.53
C ALA A 63 -1.05 -4.70 2.25
N ALA A 64 -1.48 -3.65 1.54
CA ALA A 64 -2.87 -3.19 1.44
C ALA A 64 -3.82 -4.36 1.71
N THR A 65 -4.46 -4.34 2.89
CA THR A 65 -5.38 -5.44 3.25
C THR A 65 -6.36 -5.63 2.09
N VAL A 66 -6.89 -6.83 1.90
CA VAL A 66 -7.87 -7.07 0.82
C VAL A 66 -8.98 -6.01 0.85
N ASP A 67 -9.35 -5.53 2.04
CA ASP A 67 -10.28 -4.42 2.24
C ASP A 67 -9.72 -3.05 1.81
N GLY A 68 -8.47 -2.73 2.14
CA GLY A 68 -7.80 -1.51 1.68
C GLY A 68 -7.65 -1.46 0.17
N LEU A 69 -7.24 -2.57 -0.44
CA LEU A 69 -7.15 -2.70 -1.90
C LEU A 69 -8.55 -2.63 -2.55
N ALA A 70 -9.58 -3.19 -1.92
CA ALA A 70 -10.96 -3.06 -2.40
C ALA A 70 -11.41 -1.59 -2.42
N GLN A 71 -11.09 -0.81 -1.39
CA GLN A 71 -11.41 0.63 -1.35
C GLN A 71 -10.66 1.41 -2.43
N GLU A 72 -9.37 1.13 -2.65
CA GLU A 72 -8.62 1.75 -3.74
C GLU A 72 -9.21 1.43 -5.11
N VAL A 73 -9.61 0.18 -5.36
CA VAL A 73 -10.26 -0.21 -6.62
C VAL A 73 -11.62 0.47 -6.79
N ILE A 74 -12.39 0.65 -5.71
CA ILE A 74 -13.66 1.39 -5.75
C ILE A 74 -13.41 2.85 -6.13
N SER A 75 -12.45 3.52 -5.49
CA SER A 75 -12.10 4.91 -5.80
C SER A 75 -11.62 5.05 -7.24
N LEU A 76 -10.76 4.13 -7.70
CA LEU A 76 -10.26 4.12 -9.08
C LEU A 76 -11.40 3.99 -10.09
N ARG A 77 -12.38 3.12 -9.83
CA ARG A 77 -13.58 2.98 -10.68
C ARG A 77 -14.41 4.26 -10.74
N GLN A 78 -14.57 4.97 -9.62
CA GLN A 78 -15.28 6.25 -9.58
C GLN A 78 -14.54 7.32 -10.40
N HIS A 79 -13.22 7.41 -10.26
CA HIS A 79 -12.41 8.33 -11.07
C HIS A 79 -12.49 7.99 -12.57
N LEU A 80 -12.43 6.72 -12.94
CA LEU A 80 -12.57 6.30 -14.34
C LEU A 80 -13.96 6.64 -14.92
N ALA A 81 -15.03 6.48 -14.13
CA ALA A 81 -16.38 6.89 -14.54
C ALA A 81 -16.45 8.40 -14.79
N ALA A 82 -15.90 9.21 -13.88
CA ALA A 82 -15.88 10.67 -14.01
C ALA A 82 -15.07 11.13 -15.24
N VAL A 83 -13.92 10.51 -15.50
CA VAL A 83 -13.10 10.77 -16.70
C VAL A 83 -13.88 10.42 -17.97
N THR A 84 -14.60 9.29 -17.98
CA THR A 84 -15.41 8.87 -19.13
C THR A 84 -16.53 9.85 -19.43
N SER A 85 -17.27 10.32 -18.42
CA SER A 85 -18.31 11.34 -18.59
C SER A 85 -17.72 12.66 -19.11
N SER A 86 -16.59 13.10 -18.55
CA SER A 86 -15.90 14.31 -19.02
C SER A 86 -15.49 14.19 -20.50
N MET A 87 -15.03 13.01 -20.92
CA MET A 87 -14.67 12.75 -22.32
C MET A 87 -15.88 12.78 -23.25
N GLN A 88 -17.03 12.26 -22.83
CA GLN A 88 -18.28 12.33 -23.59
C GLN A 88 -18.75 13.78 -23.76
N GLU A 89 -18.72 14.58 -22.69
CA GLU A 89 -19.07 16.00 -22.78
C GLU A 89 -18.14 16.76 -23.73
N LEU A 90 -16.84 16.48 -23.66
CA LEU A 90 -15.86 17.05 -24.59
C LEU A 90 -16.17 16.65 -26.03
N GLN A 91 -16.48 15.39 -26.29
CA GLN A 91 -16.85 14.90 -27.62
C GLN A 91 -18.08 15.64 -28.18
N THR A 92 -19.11 15.85 -27.35
CA THR A 92 -20.29 16.63 -27.74
C THR A 92 -19.90 18.08 -28.08
N LYS A 93 -19.16 18.75 -27.21
CA LYS A 93 -18.72 20.14 -27.42
C LYS A 93 -17.89 20.29 -28.70
N VAL A 94 -16.97 19.36 -28.96
CA VAL A 94 -16.14 19.36 -30.19
C VAL A 94 -17.01 19.16 -31.42
N THR A 95 -17.95 18.21 -31.39
CA THR A 95 -18.84 17.93 -32.53
C THR A 95 -19.73 19.13 -32.85
N SER A 96 -20.32 19.77 -31.82
CA SER A 96 -21.11 20.98 -31.99
C SER A 96 -20.27 22.15 -32.53
N ALA A 97 -19.03 22.31 -32.05
CA ALA A 97 -18.13 23.35 -32.56
C ALA A 97 -17.73 23.14 -34.03
N LEU A 98 -17.56 21.88 -34.47
CA LEU A 98 -17.30 21.53 -35.86
C LEU A 98 -18.50 21.86 -36.77
N GLN A 99 -19.72 21.57 -36.31
CA GLN A 99 -20.95 21.89 -37.05
C GLN A 99 -21.14 23.41 -37.24
N LEU A 100 -20.85 24.21 -36.21
CA LEU A 100 -20.92 25.67 -36.29
C LEU A 100 -19.91 26.26 -37.28
N ARG A 101 -18.71 25.66 -37.40
CA ARG A 101 -17.69 26.09 -38.36
C ARG A 101 -18.01 25.70 -39.80
N GLY A 102 -18.64 24.54 -40.02
CA GLY A 102 -19.09 24.11 -41.35
C GLY A 102 -20.20 24.98 -41.96
N GLY A 103 -20.97 25.68 -41.11
CA GLY A 103 -22.01 26.63 -41.54
C GLY A 103 -21.52 28.06 -41.81
N GLN A 104 -20.27 28.41 -41.45
CA GLN A 104 -19.71 29.77 -41.58
C GLN A 104 -18.88 29.99 -42.86
N THR A 105 -18.77 29.00 -43.75
CA THR A 105 -18.03 29.09 -45.02
C THR A 105 -18.88 29.47 -46.24
N ARG A 106 -20.00 30.18 -46.06
CA ARG A 106 -20.81 30.67 -47.18
C ARG A 106 -21.02 32.17 -47.13
#